data_AF-Q179N8-F1
#
_entry.id   AF-Q179N8-F1
#
_cell.length_a   1.000
_cell.length_b   1.000
_cell.length_c   1.000
_cell.angle_alpha   90.00
_cell.angle_beta   90.00
_cell.angle_gamma   90.00
#
_symmetry.space_group_name_H-M   'P 1'
#
loop_
_entity.id
_entity.type
_entity.pdbx_description
1 polymer ?
#
loop_
_entity_poly.entity_id
_entity_poly.type
_entity_poly.pdbx_seq_one_letter_code
_entity_poly.pdbx_strand_id
1 'polypeptide(L)'
;MRHAHPVAFATITKQEEADYHFVFATLQDQCTRLGIPCLVRAFISDGEIALKKAARSVFGEHLLLINCYFHVVQNVKKHLSKTKESSEHKDQVLKDVSRIQLAPTQIHFEQACELFLIKYDALPGFAHFFQKYVYKEYFKNWYEGALPGYPSTNNSLEALNRAIKEHHLDRTREPLGTFKARIMSVVEYYGKDERVICEERTYSVEDERMAYDFIRTGKRTRTVHDWSDRVKHLYFPTGNNAEVTGREIEAFNNSDRRSLDHYLTDMEATHRVTMTDTLWFNWNCTCRWFFKHNSCYHVLVAAVTSGAYQLRPEANTLPLVKKRPPGRPKKMSKALVID
;
A
#
# COMPACT_ATOMS: atom_id res chain seq x y z
N MET A 1 -2.94 -4.76 -10.22
CA MET A 1 -3.78 -4.85 -9.00
C MET A 1 -3.05 -5.75 -8.01
N ARG A 2 -3.11 -5.51 -6.71
CA ARG A 2 -2.40 -6.34 -5.71
C ARG A 2 -3.18 -7.64 -5.53
N HIS A 3 -2.74 -8.72 -6.17
CA HIS A 3 -3.39 -10.02 -6.12
C HIS A 3 -2.89 -10.82 -4.91
N ALA A 4 -3.75 -11.66 -4.32
CA ALA A 4 -3.38 -12.63 -3.30
C ALA A 4 -3.85 -14.00 -3.77
N HIS A 5 -2.92 -14.95 -3.88
CA HIS A 5 -3.21 -16.32 -4.28
C HIS A 5 -3.14 -17.22 -3.05
N PRO A 6 -4.16 -18.07 -2.81
CA PRO A 6 -4.09 -19.06 -1.74
C PRO A 6 -3.00 -20.07 -2.07
N VAL A 7 -2.04 -20.21 -1.15
CA VAL A 7 -0.94 -21.19 -1.28
C VAL A 7 -1.20 -22.47 -0.49
N ALA A 8 -2.00 -22.38 0.57
CA ALA A 8 -2.33 -23.49 1.44
C ALA A 8 -3.68 -23.23 2.12
N PHE A 9 -4.31 -24.30 2.58
CA PHE A 9 -5.47 -24.26 3.44
C PHE A 9 -5.24 -25.13 4.67
N ALA A 10 -5.60 -24.61 5.84
CA ALA A 10 -5.47 -25.32 7.10
C ALA A 10 -6.70 -25.12 7.97
N THR A 11 -7.07 -26.16 8.71
CA THR A 11 -8.07 -26.10 9.77
C THR A 11 -7.36 -26.29 11.11
N ILE A 12 -7.51 -25.34 12.01
CA ILE A 12 -6.96 -25.38 13.36
C ILE A 12 -8.09 -25.23 14.37
N THR A 13 -7.90 -25.76 15.58
CA THR A 13 -8.98 -25.84 16.57
C THR A 13 -8.88 -24.81 17.69
N LYS A 14 -7.67 -24.48 18.17
CA LYS A 14 -7.52 -23.69 19.40
C LYS A 14 -6.95 -22.29 19.18
N GLN A 15 -6.44 -22.00 17.98
CA GLN A 15 -5.77 -20.73 17.66
C GLN A 15 -4.60 -20.46 18.63
N GLU A 16 -3.93 -21.52 19.07
CA GLU A 16 -2.75 -21.44 19.92
C GLU A 16 -1.48 -21.32 19.07
N GLU A 17 -0.40 -20.81 19.65
CA GLU A 17 0.89 -20.66 18.97
C GLU A 17 1.39 -21.98 18.36
N ALA A 18 1.19 -23.10 19.09
CA ALA A 18 1.54 -24.43 18.62
C ALA A 18 0.74 -24.88 17.39
N ASP A 19 -0.55 -24.51 17.29
CA ASP A 19 -1.38 -24.84 16.13
C ASP A 19 -0.86 -24.13 14.88
N TYR A 20 -0.57 -22.83 15.00
CA TYR A 20 -0.04 -22.04 13.88
C TYR A 20 1.37 -22.47 13.50
N HIS A 21 2.22 -22.78 14.49
CA HIS A 21 3.55 -23.31 14.25
C HIS A 21 3.47 -24.59 13.41
N PHE A 22 2.60 -25.52 13.80
CA PHE A 22 2.41 -26.76 13.05
C PHE A 22 2.04 -26.48 11.58
N VAL A 23 1.10 -25.56 11.32
CA VAL A 23 0.69 -25.19 9.95
C VAL A 23 1.86 -24.61 9.16
N PHE A 24 2.58 -23.62 9.71
CA PHE A 24 3.68 -22.96 9.01
C PHE A 24 4.88 -23.89 8.79
N ALA A 25 5.25 -24.68 9.81
CA ALA A 25 6.33 -25.66 9.71
C ALA A 25 6.01 -26.73 8.66
N THR A 26 4.74 -27.18 8.60
CA THR A 26 4.30 -28.11 7.55
C THR A 26 4.46 -27.49 6.16
N LEU A 27 4.05 -26.23 5.97
CA LEU A 27 4.23 -25.53 4.69
C LEU A 27 5.71 -25.47 4.28
N GLN A 28 6.59 -25.08 5.20
CA GLN A 28 8.03 -24.97 4.94
C GLN A 28 8.67 -26.33 4.63
N ASP A 29 8.30 -27.38 5.38
CA ASP A 29 8.74 -28.76 5.14
C ASP A 29 8.30 -29.26 3.77
N GLN A 30 7.03 -29.01 3.37
CA GLN A 30 6.55 -29.40 2.04
C GLN A 30 7.28 -28.66 0.91
N CYS A 31 7.48 -27.35 1.03
CA CYS A 31 8.30 -26.61 0.07
C CYS A 31 9.71 -27.21 -0.05
N THR A 32 10.34 -27.54 1.08
CA THR A 32 11.68 -28.16 1.12
C THR A 32 11.70 -29.51 0.42
N ARG A 33 10.72 -30.39 0.69
CA ARG A 33 10.62 -31.71 0.04
C ARG A 33 10.42 -31.61 -1.47
N LEU A 34 9.70 -30.58 -1.92
CA LEU A 34 9.47 -30.31 -3.34
C LEU A 34 10.66 -29.57 -4.00
N GLY A 35 11.70 -29.21 -3.25
CA GLY A 35 12.83 -28.43 -3.76
C GLY A 35 12.45 -26.99 -4.11
N ILE A 36 11.36 -26.46 -3.55
CA ILE A 36 10.86 -25.10 -3.78
C ILE A 36 11.39 -24.20 -2.65
N PRO A 37 12.19 -23.16 -2.96
CA PRO A 37 12.60 -22.19 -1.95
C PRO A 37 11.40 -21.45 -1.35
N CYS A 38 11.20 -21.58 -0.04
CA CYS A 38 10.17 -20.83 0.70
C CYS A 38 10.80 -19.63 1.41
N LEU A 39 10.78 -18.47 0.76
CA LEU A 39 11.27 -17.22 1.33
C LEU A 39 10.10 -16.29 1.68
N VAL A 40 9.83 -16.14 2.98
CA VAL A 40 8.82 -15.19 3.48
C VAL A 40 9.52 -13.92 3.93
N ARG A 41 9.37 -12.83 3.17
CA ARG A 41 10.00 -11.53 3.48
C ARG A 41 9.22 -10.73 4.54
N ALA A 42 7.90 -10.83 4.52
CA ALA A 42 7.02 -10.12 5.42
C ALA A 42 5.75 -10.94 5.68
N PHE A 43 5.14 -10.72 6.85
CA PHE A 43 3.95 -11.41 7.30
C PHE A 43 2.88 -10.40 7.73
N ILE A 44 1.79 -10.33 6.95
CA ILE A 44 0.67 -9.44 7.19
C ILE A 44 -0.46 -10.25 7.82
N SER A 45 -0.85 -9.90 9.04
CA SER A 45 -2.02 -10.47 9.70
C SER A 45 -2.70 -9.42 10.56
N ASP A 46 -3.81 -9.79 11.19
CA ASP A 46 -4.43 -8.98 12.23
C ASP A 46 -3.54 -8.91 13.50
N GLY A 47 -4.11 -8.42 14.61
CA GLY A 47 -3.40 -8.24 15.87
C GLY A 47 -3.21 -9.51 16.70
N GLU A 48 -3.29 -10.71 16.11
CA GLU A 48 -3.15 -11.96 16.85
C GLU A 48 -1.68 -12.31 17.14
N ILE A 49 -1.32 -12.35 18.44
CA ILE A 49 0.06 -12.52 18.89
C ILE A 49 0.57 -13.94 18.63
N ALA A 50 -0.24 -14.96 18.93
CA ALA A 50 0.12 -16.37 18.76
C ALA A 50 0.51 -16.69 17.30
N LEU A 51 -0.29 -16.19 16.35
CA LEU A 51 -0.05 -16.30 14.93
C LEU A 51 1.30 -15.70 14.51
N LYS A 52 1.61 -14.48 14.97
CA LYS A 52 2.86 -13.79 14.61
C LYS A 52 4.10 -14.39 15.24
N LYS A 53 4.00 -14.90 16.47
CA LYS A 53 5.08 -15.64 17.13
C LYS A 53 5.41 -16.92 16.38
N ALA A 54 4.40 -17.71 16.05
CA ALA A 54 4.56 -18.90 15.23
C ALA A 54 5.21 -18.58 13.88
N ALA A 55 4.77 -17.52 13.19
CA ALA A 55 5.37 -17.10 11.92
C ALA A 55 6.87 -16.79 12.05
N ARG A 56 7.30 -16.07 13.09
CA ARG A 56 8.73 -15.82 13.34
C ARG A 56 9.53 -17.07 13.67
N SER A 57 8.98 -17.95 14.49
CA SER A 57 9.68 -19.18 14.87
C SER A 57 9.97 -20.09 13.66
N VAL A 58 9.13 -20.04 12.62
CA VAL A 58 9.30 -20.86 11.41
C VAL A 58 10.03 -20.12 10.28
N PHE A 59 9.68 -18.87 10.01
CA PHE A 59 10.23 -18.10 8.88
C PHE A 59 11.41 -17.20 9.26
N GLY A 60 11.75 -17.12 10.55
CA GLY A 60 12.91 -16.39 11.06
C GLY A 60 12.57 -15.19 11.94
N GLU A 61 13.43 -14.91 12.92
CA GLU A 61 13.28 -13.81 13.88
C GLU A 61 13.24 -12.42 13.22
N HIS A 62 13.94 -12.26 12.09
CA HIS A 62 13.98 -11.01 11.33
C HIS A 62 12.78 -10.82 10.39
N LEU A 63 11.77 -11.71 10.44
CA LEU A 63 10.55 -11.58 9.65
C LEU A 63 9.85 -10.25 9.96
N LEU A 64 9.63 -9.46 8.91
CA LEU A 64 8.91 -8.20 9.03
C LEU A 64 7.43 -8.47 9.30
N LEU A 65 6.99 -8.17 10.53
CA LEU A 65 5.59 -8.26 10.92
C LEU A 65 4.86 -6.97 10.57
N ILE A 66 3.77 -7.11 9.84
CA ILE A 66 2.88 -6.02 9.45
C ILE A 66 1.52 -6.26 10.09
N ASN A 67 0.99 -5.24 10.76
CA ASN A 67 -0.37 -5.29 11.27
C ASN A 67 -1.36 -4.80 10.22
N CYS A 68 -2.40 -5.58 9.96
CA CYS A 68 -3.38 -5.28 8.93
C CYS A 68 -4.13 -3.98 9.24
N TYR A 69 -3.92 -2.96 8.41
CA TYR A 69 -4.54 -1.64 8.57
C TYR A 69 -6.07 -1.69 8.64
N PHE A 70 -6.71 -2.56 7.84
CA PHE A 70 -8.15 -2.75 7.89
C PHE A 70 -8.64 -3.10 9.31
N HIS A 71 -7.97 -4.04 9.98
CA HIS A 71 -8.31 -4.44 11.34
C HIS A 71 -7.97 -3.35 12.36
N VAL A 72 -6.93 -2.55 12.14
CA VAL A 72 -6.66 -1.35 12.96
C VAL A 72 -7.85 -0.39 12.88
N VAL A 73 -8.32 -0.05 11.68
CA VAL A 73 -9.46 0.85 11.47
C VAL A 73 -10.75 0.28 12.08
N GLN A 74 -11.03 -1.02 11.89
CA GLN A 74 -12.19 -1.66 12.51
C GLN A 74 -12.15 -1.58 14.03
N ASN A 75 -10.98 -1.83 14.64
CA ASN A 75 -10.81 -1.76 16.08
C ASN A 75 -10.96 -0.32 16.59
N VAL A 76 -10.44 0.68 15.86
CA VAL A 76 -10.64 2.10 16.18
C VAL A 76 -12.13 2.45 16.11
N LYS A 77 -12.83 2.09 15.03
CA LYS A 77 -14.28 2.31 14.90
C LYS A 77 -15.07 1.67 16.04
N LYS A 78 -14.76 0.42 16.40
CA LYS A 78 -15.39 -0.31 17.51
C LYS A 78 -15.10 0.32 18.87
N HIS A 79 -13.93 0.90 19.06
CA HIS A 79 -13.61 1.65 20.27
C HIS A 79 -14.41 2.96 20.33
N LEU A 80 -14.35 3.76 19.26
CA LEU A 80 -15.06 5.03 19.14
C LEU A 80 -16.58 4.87 19.24
N SER A 81 -17.17 3.78 18.73
CA SER A 81 -18.62 3.54 18.85
C SER A 81 -19.10 3.42 20.30
N LYS A 82 -18.21 3.11 21.25
CA LYS A 82 -18.52 3.03 22.68
C LYS A 82 -18.36 4.37 23.41
N THR A 83 -17.83 5.38 22.74
CA THR A 83 -17.61 6.72 23.30
C THR A 83 -18.79 7.64 23.01
N LYS A 84 -18.99 8.64 23.88
CA LYS A 84 -20.02 9.69 23.73
C LYS A 84 -19.61 10.82 22.77
N GLU A 85 -18.50 10.68 22.07
CA GLU A 85 -18.01 11.70 21.13
C GLU A 85 -18.98 11.94 19.96
N SER A 86 -18.95 13.16 19.43
CA SER A 86 -19.70 13.54 18.23
C SER A 86 -19.24 12.74 17.01
N SER A 87 -20.11 12.62 16.00
CA SER A 87 -19.74 11.98 14.72
C SER A 87 -18.54 12.69 14.08
N GLU A 88 -18.54 14.03 14.10
CA GLU A 88 -17.46 14.84 13.55
C GLU A 88 -16.12 14.54 14.21
N HIS A 89 -16.08 14.43 15.54
CA HIS A 89 -14.84 14.11 16.25
C HIS A 89 -14.37 12.67 15.91
N LYS A 90 -15.29 11.71 15.83
CA LYS A 90 -14.98 10.32 15.43
C LYS A 90 -14.43 10.26 14.00
N ASP A 91 -15.02 11.02 13.08
CA ASP A 91 -14.56 11.10 11.69
C ASP A 91 -13.18 11.75 11.59
N GLN A 92 -12.90 12.76 12.42
CA GLN A 92 -11.58 13.38 12.48
C GLN A 92 -10.51 12.41 13.00
N VAL A 93 -10.79 11.60 14.03
CA VAL A 93 -9.88 10.54 14.51
C VAL A 93 -9.55 9.56 13.36
N LEU A 94 -10.57 9.11 12.63
CA LEU A 94 -10.38 8.17 11.52
C LEU A 94 -9.62 8.81 10.35
N LYS A 95 -9.86 10.10 10.07
CA LYS A 95 -9.12 10.86 9.07
C LYS A 95 -7.64 10.95 9.43
N ASP A 96 -7.31 11.26 10.68
CA ASP A 96 -5.93 11.35 11.13
C ASP A 96 -5.23 9.98 11.10
N VAL A 97 -5.92 8.90 11.52
CA VAL A 97 -5.41 7.51 11.34
C VAL A 97 -5.13 7.21 9.86
N SER A 98 -6.00 7.65 8.94
CA SER A 98 -5.81 7.42 7.51
C SER A 98 -4.63 8.21 6.91
N ARG A 99 -4.31 9.37 7.48
CA ARG A 99 -3.14 10.18 7.09
C ARG A 99 -1.85 9.55 7.63
N ILE A 100 -1.85 9.13 8.90
CA ILE A 100 -0.72 8.40 9.52
C ILE A 100 -0.43 7.10 8.74
N GLN A 101 -1.46 6.43 8.22
CA GLN A 101 -1.29 5.24 7.40
C GLN A 101 -0.43 5.48 6.14
N LEU A 102 -0.37 6.71 5.64
CA LEU A 102 0.45 7.12 4.50
C LEU A 102 1.84 7.63 4.90
N ALA A 103 2.27 7.42 6.16
CA ALA A 103 3.57 7.86 6.63
C ALA A 103 4.71 7.41 5.68
N PRO A 104 5.54 8.35 5.19
CA PRO A 104 6.59 8.05 4.21
C PRO A 104 7.69 7.10 4.68
N THR A 105 8.05 7.18 5.97
CA THR A 105 9.13 6.40 6.59
C THR A 105 8.72 5.97 7.99
N GLN A 106 9.52 5.11 8.61
CA GLN A 106 9.33 4.70 10.00
C GLN A 106 9.34 5.88 10.97
N ILE A 107 10.28 6.81 10.81
CA ILE A 107 10.38 8.01 11.65
C ILE A 107 9.09 8.84 11.55
N HIS A 108 8.57 9.03 10.33
CA HIS A 108 7.31 9.74 10.14
C HIS A 108 6.14 9.07 10.86
N PHE A 109 6.06 7.75 10.75
CA PHE A 109 5.01 6.97 11.37
C PHE A 109 5.06 7.07 12.90
N GLU A 110 6.24 6.87 13.49
CA GLU A 110 6.44 6.89 14.94
C GLU A 110 6.12 8.28 15.52
N GLN A 111 6.67 9.35 14.94
CA GLN A 111 6.44 10.71 15.38
C GLN A 111 4.97 11.15 15.20
N ALA A 112 4.33 10.79 14.09
CA ALA A 112 2.91 11.08 13.90
C ALA A 112 2.04 10.31 14.91
N CYS A 113 2.38 9.06 15.24
CA CYS A 113 1.69 8.30 16.27
C CYS A 113 1.84 8.92 17.66
N GLU A 114 3.02 9.41 18.01
CA GLU A 114 3.26 10.13 19.28
C GLU A 114 2.40 11.39 19.38
N LEU A 115 2.40 12.22 18.32
CA LEU A 115 1.57 13.43 18.25
C LEU A 115 0.08 13.11 18.25
N PHE A 116 -0.32 11.97 17.68
CA PHE A 116 -1.69 11.49 17.69
C PHE A 116 -2.15 11.09 19.10
N LEU A 117 -1.30 10.39 19.86
CA LEU A 117 -1.59 10.08 21.27
C LEU A 117 -1.75 11.36 22.09
N ILE A 118 -0.90 12.38 21.86
CA ILE A 118 -1.01 13.69 22.54
C ILE A 118 -2.31 14.40 22.16
N LYS A 119 -2.65 14.47 20.87
CA LYS A 119 -3.87 15.14 20.38
C LYS A 119 -5.15 14.55 20.97
N TYR A 120 -5.18 13.23 21.18
CA TYR A 120 -6.37 12.51 21.63
C TYR A 120 -6.26 11.98 23.08
N ASP A 121 -5.32 12.50 23.88
CA ASP A 121 -5.13 12.06 25.27
C ASP A 121 -6.36 12.37 26.15
N ALA A 122 -7.04 13.48 25.87
CA ALA A 122 -8.26 13.88 26.57
C ALA A 122 -9.45 12.94 26.29
N LEU A 123 -9.38 12.09 25.25
CA LEU A 123 -10.45 11.15 24.94
C LEU A 123 -10.37 9.94 25.89
N PRO A 124 -11.38 9.71 26.77
CA PRO A 124 -11.26 8.74 27.85
C PRO A 124 -10.87 7.33 27.38
N GLY A 125 -9.70 6.87 27.84
CA GLY A 125 -9.19 5.53 27.56
C GLY A 125 -8.68 5.30 26.13
N PHE A 126 -8.75 6.30 25.24
CA PHE A 126 -8.34 6.14 23.85
C PHE A 126 -6.83 6.02 23.69
N ALA A 127 -6.06 6.90 24.33
CA ALA A 127 -4.60 6.83 24.29
C ALA A 127 -4.11 5.46 24.77
N HIS A 128 -4.61 4.97 25.91
CA HIS A 128 -4.31 3.63 26.41
C HIS A 128 -4.70 2.51 25.42
N PHE A 129 -5.87 2.61 24.79
CA PHE A 129 -6.28 1.66 23.75
C PHE A 129 -5.35 1.67 22.52
N PHE A 130 -4.91 2.85 22.09
CA PHE A 130 -4.16 3.03 20.85
C PHE A 130 -2.66 2.79 21.01
N GLN A 131 -2.11 2.96 22.21
CA GLN A 131 -0.69 2.73 22.54
C GLN A 131 -0.14 1.41 22.00
N LYS A 132 -0.94 0.34 21.96
CA LYS A 132 -0.48 -0.94 21.41
C LYS A 132 -0.09 -0.85 19.94
N TYR A 133 -0.81 -0.06 19.14
CA TYR A 133 -0.51 0.12 17.71
C TYR A 133 0.72 1.00 17.45
N VAL A 134 1.26 1.62 18.50
CA VAL A 134 2.46 2.46 18.47
C VAL A 134 3.66 1.66 19.02
N TYR A 135 3.53 1.11 20.22
CA TYR A 135 4.66 0.59 20.98
C TYR A 135 4.78 -0.94 21.01
N LYS A 136 3.72 -1.69 20.69
CA LYS A 136 3.77 -3.16 20.75
C LYS A 136 4.14 -3.72 19.40
N GLU A 137 5.24 -4.47 19.37
CA GLU A 137 5.82 -5.04 18.15
C GLU A 137 4.83 -5.82 17.28
N TYR A 138 3.97 -6.63 17.88
CA TYR A 138 2.98 -7.43 17.15
C TYR A 138 1.79 -6.62 16.62
N PHE A 139 1.68 -5.33 16.94
CA PHE A 139 0.57 -4.46 16.54
C PHE A 139 1.00 -3.22 15.73
N LYS A 140 2.30 -2.91 15.66
CA LYS A 140 2.85 -1.79 14.89
C LYS A 140 2.93 -2.09 13.38
N ASN A 141 3.57 -1.20 12.63
CA ASN A 141 3.85 -1.34 11.19
C ASN A 141 2.58 -1.43 10.31
N TRP A 142 1.51 -0.72 10.65
CA TRP A 142 0.27 -0.70 9.87
C TRP A 142 0.23 0.40 8.79
N TYR A 143 1.34 1.10 8.57
CA TYR A 143 1.50 2.15 7.56
C TYR A 143 2.10 1.61 6.26
N GLU A 144 1.84 2.29 5.14
CA GLU A 144 2.24 1.83 3.80
C GLU A 144 3.77 1.81 3.61
N GLY A 145 4.47 2.75 4.25
CA GLY A 145 5.93 2.82 4.21
C GLY A 145 6.63 1.64 4.90
N ALA A 146 5.92 0.82 5.70
CA ALA A 146 6.50 -0.35 6.35
C ALA A 146 6.79 -1.48 5.34
N LEU A 147 5.91 -1.65 4.36
CA LEU A 147 6.05 -2.65 3.30
C LEU A 147 5.55 -2.06 1.96
N PRO A 148 6.32 -1.14 1.36
CA PRO A 148 5.90 -0.41 0.18
C PRO A 148 5.58 -1.35 -0.99
N GLY A 149 4.45 -1.09 -1.66
CA GLY A 149 4.04 -1.84 -2.84
C GLY A 149 3.19 -3.09 -2.58
N TYR A 150 3.10 -3.55 -1.33
CA TYR A 150 2.29 -4.70 -0.94
C TYR A 150 0.91 -4.30 -0.41
N PRO A 151 -0.11 -5.17 -0.46
CA PRO A 151 -1.47 -4.79 -0.11
C PRO A 151 -1.61 -4.43 1.38
N SER A 152 -2.10 -3.21 1.61
CA SER A 152 -2.44 -2.69 2.94
C SER A 152 -3.94 -2.78 3.24
N THR A 153 -4.76 -2.96 2.19
CA THR A 153 -6.19 -3.21 2.30
C THR A 153 -6.47 -4.71 2.26
N ASN A 154 -7.60 -5.11 2.82
CA ASN A 154 -8.06 -6.48 2.76
C ASN A 154 -8.80 -6.81 1.44
N ASN A 155 -8.82 -5.90 0.45
CA ASN A 155 -9.59 -6.07 -0.79
C ASN A 155 -9.26 -7.37 -1.52
N SER A 156 -7.98 -7.76 -1.56
CA SER A 156 -7.55 -9.02 -2.19
C SER A 156 -8.10 -10.24 -1.44
N LEU A 157 -8.06 -10.21 -0.10
CA LEU A 157 -8.61 -11.26 0.76
C LEU A 157 -10.14 -11.31 0.71
N GLU A 158 -10.82 -10.16 0.70
CA GLU A 158 -12.28 -10.09 0.55
C GLU A 158 -12.73 -10.58 -0.81
N ALA A 159 -12.01 -10.23 -1.89
CA ALA A 159 -12.28 -10.73 -3.22
C ALA A 159 -12.12 -12.24 -3.30
N LEU A 160 -11.06 -12.80 -2.71
CA LEU A 160 -10.84 -14.24 -2.63
C LEU A 160 -11.94 -14.94 -1.80
N ASN A 161 -12.26 -14.41 -0.62
CA ASN A 161 -13.33 -14.93 0.23
C ASN A 161 -14.69 -14.89 -0.48
N ARG A 162 -14.96 -13.83 -1.24
CA ARG A 162 -16.16 -13.72 -2.07
C ARG A 162 -16.15 -14.75 -3.18
N ALA A 163 -15.04 -14.91 -3.90
CA ALA A 163 -14.92 -15.91 -4.97
C ALA A 163 -15.12 -17.34 -4.45
N ILE A 164 -14.53 -17.69 -3.30
CA ILE A 164 -14.76 -18.98 -2.62
C ILE A 164 -16.24 -19.17 -2.32
N LYS A 165 -16.89 -18.17 -1.71
CA LYS A 165 -18.30 -18.26 -1.33
C LYS A 165 -19.24 -18.30 -2.54
N GLU A 166 -18.97 -17.52 -3.59
CA GLU A 166 -19.89 -17.32 -4.71
C GLU A 166 -19.67 -18.28 -5.88
N HIS A 167 -18.42 -18.65 -6.17
CA HIS A 167 -18.09 -19.41 -7.38
C HIS A 167 -17.66 -20.85 -7.09
N HIS A 168 -17.24 -21.14 -5.86
CA HIS A 168 -16.75 -22.48 -5.49
C HIS A 168 -17.69 -23.23 -4.54
N LEU A 169 -18.47 -22.52 -3.74
CA LEU A 169 -19.38 -23.09 -2.74
C LEU A 169 -20.86 -22.73 -2.96
N ASP A 170 -21.18 -21.82 -3.89
CA ASP A 170 -22.54 -21.33 -4.14
C ASP A 170 -23.29 -20.87 -2.87
N ARG A 171 -22.53 -20.36 -1.89
CA ARG A 171 -22.98 -20.01 -0.52
C ARG A 171 -23.68 -21.14 0.24
N THR A 172 -23.48 -22.38 -0.19
CA THR A 172 -24.03 -23.57 0.49
C THR A 172 -23.09 -24.06 1.59
N ARG A 173 -23.67 -24.71 2.60
CA ARG A 173 -22.89 -25.40 3.63
C ARG A 173 -22.55 -26.79 3.13
N GLU A 174 -21.27 -27.14 3.18
CA GLU A 174 -20.75 -28.41 2.70
C GLU A 174 -20.19 -29.23 3.87
N PRO A 175 -20.34 -30.57 3.85
CA PRO A 175 -19.58 -31.45 4.75
C PRO A 175 -18.07 -31.22 4.60
N LEU A 176 -17.31 -31.38 5.68
CA LEU A 176 -15.87 -31.08 5.71
C LEU A 176 -15.09 -31.79 4.58
N GLY A 177 -15.42 -33.05 4.27
CA GLY A 177 -14.80 -33.80 3.20
C GLY A 177 -15.00 -33.17 1.81
N THR A 178 -16.24 -32.78 1.50
CA THR A 178 -16.58 -32.09 0.25
C THR A 178 -15.93 -30.71 0.19
N PHE A 179 -15.99 -29.96 1.29
CA PHE A 179 -15.37 -28.66 1.40
C PHE A 179 -13.86 -28.72 1.18
N LYS A 180 -13.17 -29.72 1.77
CA LYS A 180 -11.74 -29.95 1.57
C LYS A 180 -11.44 -30.15 0.07
N ALA A 181 -12.15 -31.04 -0.61
CA ALA A 181 -11.93 -31.28 -2.05
C ALA A 181 -12.09 -30.01 -2.88
N ARG A 182 -13.16 -29.24 -2.63
CA ARG A 182 -13.41 -27.97 -3.33
C ARG A 182 -12.31 -26.94 -3.08
N ILE A 183 -11.86 -26.77 -1.83
CA ILE A 183 -10.84 -25.77 -1.51
C ILE A 183 -9.47 -26.15 -2.08
N MET A 184 -9.14 -27.44 -2.14
CA MET A 184 -7.92 -27.90 -2.80
C MET A 184 -7.95 -27.58 -4.30
N SER A 185 -9.08 -27.76 -4.98
CA SER A 185 -9.21 -27.35 -6.39
C SER A 185 -9.05 -25.84 -6.59
N VAL A 186 -9.39 -25.02 -5.58
CA VAL A 186 -9.12 -23.57 -5.62
C VAL A 186 -7.62 -23.31 -5.54
N VAL A 187 -6.92 -23.94 -4.60
CA VAL A 187 -5.45 -23.80 -4.48
C VAL A 187 -4.75 -24.23 -5.78
N GLU A 188 -5.13 -25.38 -6.34
CA GLU A 188 -4.60 -25.87 -7.61
C GLU A 188 -4.89 -24.90 -8.77
N TYR A 189 -6.10 -24.34 -8.83
CA TYR A 189 -6.47 -23.35 -9.84
C TYR A 189 -5.60 -22.10 -9.77
N TYR A 190 -5.29 -21.60 -8.57
CA TYR A 190 -4.44 -20.44 -8.37
C TYR A 190 -2.94 -20.74 -8.49
N GLY A 191 -2.55 -22.00 -8.41
CA GLY A 191 -1.16 -22.47 -8.58
C GLY A 191 -0.72 -22.69 -10.02
N LYS A 192 -1.59 -22.47 -11.02
CA LYS A 192 -1.24 -22.63 -12.44
C LYS A 192 -0.21 -21.58 -12.90
N ASP A 193 0.65 -21.95 -13.84
CA ASP A 193 1.74 -21.10 -14.35
C ASP A 193 1.23 -19.77 -14.93
N GLU A 194 0.07 -19.76 -15.61
CA GLU A 194 -0.52 -18.53 -16.15
C GLU A 194 -0.98 -17.53 -15.06
N ARG A 195 -0.97 -17.94 -13.79
CA ARG A 195 -1.35 -17.15 -12.61
C ARG A 195 -0.17 -16.83 -11.71
N VAL A 196 1.07 -17.03 -12.15
CA VAL A 196 2.23 -16.57 -11.38
C VAL A 196 2.11 -15.05 -11.17
N ILE A 197 2.21 -14.62 -9.91
CA ILE A 197 2.22 -13.20 -9.57
C ILE A 197 3.62 -12.67 -9.89
N CYS A 198 3.72 -11.85 -10.94
CA CYS A 198 4.97 -11.16 -11.23
C CYS A 198 5.23 -10.06 -10.19
N GLU A 199 6.43 -10.05 -9.59
CA GLU A 199 6.87 -8.97 -8.69
C GLU A 199 7.20 -7.67 -9.46
N GLU A 200 7.44 -7.76 -10.78
CA GLU A 200 7.74 -6.59 -11.59
C GLU A 200 6.56 -5.63 -11.66
N ARG A 201 6.83 -4.36 -11.34
CA ARG A 201 5.82 -3.32 -11.45
C ARG A 201 5.52 -3.02 -12.89
N THR A 202 4.23 -2.95 -13.19
CA THR A 202 3.73 -2.51 -14.48
C THR A 202 3.26 -1.06 -14.39
N TYR A 203 3.63 -0.27 -15.39
CA TYR A 203 3.25 1.15 -15.50
C TYR A 203 2.32 1.34 -16.69
N SER A 204 1.23 2.08 -16.47
CA SER A 204 0.27 2.35 -17.54
C SER A 204 0.78 3.43 -18.49
N VAL A 205 0.16 3.56 -19.67
CA VAL A 205 0.48 4.66 -20.59
C VAL A 205 0.14 6.02 -19.95
N GLU A 206 -0.87 6.07 -19.09
CA GLU A 206 -1.23 7.26 -18.31
C GLU A 206 -0.11 7.65 -17.33
N ASP A 207 0.48 6.69 -16.61
CA ASP A 207 1.63 6.95 -15.73
C ASP A 207 2.80 7.56 -16.54
N GLU A 208 3.06 7.04 -17.74
CA GLU A 208 4.10 7.57 -18.63
C GLU A 208 3.78 8.95 -19.19
N ARG A 209 2.52 9.23 -19.55
CA ARG A 209 2.08 10.57 -19.98
C ARG A 209 2.26 11.60 -18.87
N MET A 210 1.93 11.24 -17.63
CA MET A 210 2.16 12.11 -16.48
C MET A 210 3.65 12.37 -16.25
N ALA A 211 4.51 11.36 -16.45
CA ALA A 211 5.95 11.54 -16.37
C ALA A 211 6.47 12.45 -17.50
N TYR A 212 6.00 12.26 -18.73
CA TYR A 212 6.32 13.10 -19.88
C TYR A 212 5.95 14.57 -19.64
N ASP A 213 4.71 14.82 -19.19
CA ASP A 213 4.22 16.16 -18.89
C ASP A 213 5.02 16.81 -17.77
N PHE A 214 5.35 16.06 -16.70
CA PHE A 214 6.20 16.55 -15.62
C PHE A 214 7.57 16.98 -16.14
N ILE A 215 8.27 16.14 -16.90
CA ILE A 215 9.60 16.44 -17.46
C ILE A 215 9.54 17.70 -18.33
N ARG A 216 8.48 17.84 -19.13
CA ARG A 216 8.27 19.01 -20.00
C ARG A 216 8.03 20.31 -19.25
N THR A 217 7.55 20.26 -18.00
CA THR A 217 7.41 21.49 -17.20
C THR A 217 8.73 22.18 -16.91
N GLY A 218 9.87 21.48 -17.06
CA GLY A 218 11.19 22.00 -16.68
C GLY A 218 11.42 22.09 -15.18
N LYS A 219 10.49 21.55 -14.37
CA LYS A 219 10.65 21.49 -12.91
C LYS A 219 11.86 20.65 -12.53
N ARG A 220 12.69 21.16 -11.63
CA ARG A 220 13.94 20.53 -11.21
C ARG A 220 13.74 19.69 -9.95
N THR A 221 14.01 18.40 -10.07
CA THR A 221 14.13 17.47 -8.94
C THR A 221 15.51 17.62 -8.29
N ARG A 222 15.64 17.18 -7.04
CA ARG A 222 16.93 17.23 -6.31
C ARG A 222 17.31 15.84 -5.83
N THR A 223 18.52 15.41 -6.17
CA THR A 223 19.07 14.14 -5.70
C THR A 223 19.87 14.37 -4.42
N VAL A 224 19.61 13.58 -3.39
CA VAL A 224 20.39 13.52 -2.15
C VAL A 224 20.96 12.11 -2.03
N HIS A 225 22.24 12.01 -1.69
CA HIS A 225 22.91 10.74 -1.48
C HIS A 225 22.86 10.38 0.00
N ASP A 226 22.32 9.20 0.31
CA ASP A 226 22.43 8.62 1.63
C ASP A 226 23.57 7.62 1.63
N TRP A 227 24.65 7.98 2.33
CA TRP A 227 25.87 7.20 2.35
C TRP A 227 25.80 6.00 3.31
N SER A 228 24.87 5.98 4.28
CA SER A 228 24.74 4.83 5.18
C SER A 228 24.20 3.61 4.44
N ASP A 229 23.23 3.84 3.57
CA ASP A 229 22.45 2.78 2.94
C ASP A 229 22.81 2.60 1.45
N ARG A 230 23.77 3.40 0.95
CA ARG A 230 24.16 3.49 -0.48
C ARG A 230 22.97 3.75 -1.41
N VAL A 231 21.92 4.40 -0.91
CA VAL A 231 20.72 4.74 -1.67
C VAL A 231 20.76 6.19 -2.15
N LYS A 232 20.07 6.45 -3.27
CA LYS A 232 19.83 7.81 -3.74
C LYS A 232 18.38 8.18 -3.53
N HIS A 233 18.16 9.41 -3.13
CA HIS A 233 16.83 9.96 -2.91
C HIS A 233 16.57 11.09 -3.89
N LEU A 234 15.59 10.91 -4.78
CA LEU A 234 15.13 11.96 -5.67
C LEU A 234 13.89 12.63 -5.11
N TYR A 235 14.01 13.90 -4.74
CA TYR A 235 12.92 14.71 -4.22
C TYR A 235 12.20 15.46 -5.34
N PHE A 236 10.87 15.59 -5.20
CA PHE A 236 9.98 16.24 -6.17
C PHE A 236 9.44 17.57 -5.66
N PRO A 237 9.37 18.60 -6.53
CA PRO A 237 8.92 19.93 -6.15
C PRO A 237 7.43 19.93 -5.82
N THR A 238 7.07 20.69 -4.78
CA THR A 238 5.70 20.77 -4.29
C THR A 238 4.94 21.90 -4.97
N GLY A 239 3.64 21.69 -5.21
CA GLY A 239 2.76 22.72 -5.79
C GLY A 239 3.28 23.32 -7.10
N ASN A 240 3.43 24.64 -7.13
CA ASN A 240 3.87 25.39 -8.30
C ASN A 240 5.38 25.70 -8.30
N ASN A 241 6.14 25.15 -7.35
CA ASN A 241 7.57 25.40 -7.27
C ASN A 241 8.29 24.88 -8.52
N ALA A 242 9.20 25.69 -9.06
CA ALA A 242 10.03 25.33 -10.20
C ALA A 242 11.13 24.33 -9.82
N GLU A 243 11.51 24.26 -8.55
CA GLU A 243 12.53 23.34 -8.06
C GLU A 243 12.28 22.95 -6.61
N VAL A 244 12.85 21.81 -6.20
CA VAL A 244 12.90 21.42 -4.79
C VAL A 244 13.94 22.24 -4.06
N THR A 245 13.49 22.99 -3.06
CA THR A 245 14.33 23.78 -2.17
C THR A 245 14.93 22.90 -1.06
N GLY A 246 16.07 23.33 -0.51
CA GLY A 246 16.64 22.67 0.67
C GLY A 246 15.71 22.70 1.89
N ARG A 247 14.86 23.73 1.99
CA ARG A 247 13.86 23.87 3.06
C ARG A 247 12.75 22.83 2.96
N GLU A 248 12.29 22.49 1.76
CA GLU A 248 11.29 21.41 1.57
C GLU A 248 11.85 20.05 1.95
N ILE A 249 13.11 19.77 1.61
CA ILE A 249 13.79 18.53 2.01
C ILE A 249 13.95 18.48 3.53
N GLU A 250 14.34 19.60 4.14
CA GLU A 250 14.48 19.72 5.59
C GLU A 250 13.13 19.54 6.29
N ALA A 251 12.06 20.18 5.81
CA ALA A 251 10.72 20.01 6.36
C ALA A 251 10.18 18.58 6.18
N PHE A 252 10.55 17.89 5.10
CA PHE A 252 10.24 16.47 4.95
C PHE A 252 11.03 15.61 5.95
N ASN A 253 12.34 15.82 6.10
CA ASN A 253 13.15 14.98 6.98
C ASN A 253 12.91 15.29 8.47
N ASN A 254 12.58 16.54 8.79
CA ASN A 254 12.40 17.10 10.13
C ASN A 254 11.07 17.87 10.20
N SER A 255 9.96 17.18 9.94
CA SER A 255 8.61 17.75 9.93
C SER A 255 8.24 18.42 11.24
N ASP A 256 7.45 19.50 11.16
CA ASP A 256 7.13 20.32 12.31
C ASP A 256 6.24 19.58 13.31
N ARG A 257 6.75 19.41 14.53
CA ARG A 257 6.12 18.65 15.60
C ARG A 257 5.23 19.50 16.52
N ARG A 258 4.92 20.76 16.19
CA ARG A 258 4.09 21.64 17.01
C ARG A 258 2.67 21.11 17.22
N SER A 259 2.12 20.42 16.22
CA SER A 259 0.84 19.72 16.31
C SER A 259 0.79 18.59 15.29
N LEU A 260 -0.09 17.61 15.51
CA LEU A 260 -0.31 16.54 14.54
C LEU A 260 -0.68 17.08 13.16
N ASP A 261 -1.54 18.11 13.09
CA ASP A 261 -2.02 18.63 11.80
C ASP A 261 -0.90 19.29 10.98
N HIS A 262 0.01 20.03 11.62
CA HIS A 262 1.20 20.58 10.95
C HIS A 262 2.12 19.45 10.50
N TYR A 263 2.41 18.50 11.39
CA TYR A 263 3.30 17.37 11.11
C TYR A 263 2.83 16.56 9.89
N LEU A 264 1.55 16.18 9.89
CA LEU A 264 0.96 15.43 8.79
C LEU A 264 0.96 16.23 7.49
N THR A 265 0.84 17.56 7.55
CA THR A 265 0.87 18.43 6.36
C THR A 265 2.26 18.50 5.76
N ASP A 266 3.30 18.66 6.60
CA ASP A 266 4.69 18.72 6.15
C ASP A 266 5.14 17.40 5.49
N MET A 267 4.84 16.25 6.13
CA MET A 267 5.22 14.95 5.59
C MET A 267 4.49 14.60 4.27
N GLU A 268 3.30 15.16 4.07
CA GLU A 268 2.48 14.97 2.86
C GLU A 268 2.87 15.93 1.72
N ALA A 269 3.52 17.05 2.03
CA ALA A 269 3.81 18.10 1.07
C ALA A 269 4.82 17.65 0.01
N THR A 270 5.91 17.01 0.44
CA THR A 270 7.02 16.61 -0.43
C THR A 270 7.03 15.11 -0.69
N HIS A 271 7.40 14.71 -1.90
CA HIS A 271 7.54 13.32 -2.29
C HIS A 271 8.98 13.00 -2.65
N ARG A 272 9.36 11.76 -2.36
CA ARG A 272 10.71 11.23 -2.59
C ARG A 272 10.61 9.88 -3.26
N VAL A 273 11.50 9.63 -4.21
CA VAL A 273 11.77 8.28 -4.75
C VAL A 273 13.08 7.79 -4.15
N THR A 274 13.04 6.62 -3.51
CA THR A 274 14.22 5.91 -3.03
C THR A 274 14.70 4.95 -4.11
N MET A 275 15.90 5.20 -4.62
CA MET A 275 16.57 4.45 -5.66
C MET A 275 17.55 3.48 -5.01
N THR A 276 17.14 2.22 -4.83
CA THR A 276 17.84 1.20 -4.02
C THR A 276 18.83 0.35 -4.80
N ASP A 277 18.57 0.11 -6.08
CA ASP A 277 19.33 -0.82 -6.93
C ASP A 277 19.36 -0.33 -8.39
N THR A 278 19.94 -1.14 -9.28
CA THR A 278 19.98 -0.87 -10.72
C THR A 278 18.63 -1.12 -11.41
N LEU A 279 17.71 -1.85 -10.78
CA LEU A 279 16.43 -2.23 -11.36
C LEU A 279 15.38 -1.18 -10.96
N TRP A 280 15.24 -0.16 -11.79
CA TRP A 280 14.39 1.00 -11.47
C TRP A 280 12.94 0.66 -11.11
N PHE A 281 12.41 -0.46 -11.60
CA PHE A 281 11.08 -0.96 -11.27
C PHE A 281 10.93 -1.48 -9.83
N ASN A 282 12.02 -1.55 -9.04
CA ASN A 282 12.01 -1.83 -7.60
C ASN A 282 12.00 -0.56 -6.73
N TRP A 283 12.25 0.62 -7.30
CA TRP A 283 12.36 1.87 -6.53
C TRP A 283 11.04 2.32 -5.92
N ASN A 284 11.05 2.77 -4.67
CA ASN A 284 9.82 3.12 -3.94
C ASN A 284 9.59 4.63 -3.91
N CYS A 285 8.34 5.06 -4.11
CA CYS A 285 7.96 6.46 -3.95
C CYS A 285 7.13 6.67 -2.67
N THR A 286 7.31 7.81 -2.02
CA THR A 286 6.52 8.19 -0.82
C THR A 286 5.19 8.85 -1.15
N CYS A 287 4.83 9.01 -2.42
CA CYS A 287 3.55 9.63 -2.77
C CYS A 287 2.38 8.69 -2.49
N ARG A 288 1.23 9.29 -2.13
CA ARG A 288 -0.03 8.55 -1.88
C ARG A 288 -0.41 7.62 -3.04
N TRP A 289 -0.20 8.06 -4.27
CA TRP A 289 -0.56 7.26 -5.45
C TRP A 289 0.24 5.95 -5.50
N PHE A 290 1.54 6.02 -5.26
CA PHE A 290 2.41 4.83 -5.17
C PHE A 290 1.96 3.90 -4.06
N PHE A 291 1.73 4.43 -2.86
CA PHE A 291 1.28 3.62 -1.74
C PHE A 291 -0.05 2.89 -2.00
N LYS A 292 -0.95 3.45 -2.82
CA LYS A 292 -2.24 2.80 -3.13
C LYS A 292 -2.23 1.92 -4.37
N HIS A 293 -1.40 2.23 -5.36
CA HIS A 293 -1.43 1.55 -6.66
C HIS A 293 -0.19 0.71 -6.96
N ASN A 294 0.88 0.84 -6.15
CA ASN A 294 2.21 0.27 -6.43
C ASN A 294 2.78 0.71 -7.78
N SER A 295 2.37 1.87 -8.28
CA SER A 295 2.96 2.54 -9.43
C SER A 295 2.74 4.04 -9.24
N CYS A 296 3.61 4.87 -9.82
CA CYS A 296 3.37 6.30 -9.98
C CYS A 296 4.35 6.90 -10.99
N TYR A 297 3.96 8.03 -11.57
CA TYR A 297 4.80 8.77 -12.51
C TYR A 297 6.12 9.27 -11.90
N HIS A 298 6.21 9.49 -10.58
CA HIS A 298 7.46 9.92 -9.94
C HIS A 298 8.58 8.89 -10.12
N VAL A 299 8.28 7.59 -10.02
CA VAL A 299 9.28 6.54 -10.24
C VAL A 299 9.74 6.54 -11.70
N LEU A 300 8.82 6.75 -12.65
CA LEU A 300 9.17 6.89 -14.07
C LEU A 300 10.03 8.13 -14.34
N VAL A 301 9.71 9.28 -13.74
CA VAL A 301 10.55 10.48 -13.85
C VAL A 301 11.95 10.20 -13.31
N ALA A 302 12.07 9.52 -12.17
CA ALA A 302 13.36 9.13 -11.63
C ALA A 302 14.13 8.19 -12.58
N ALA A 303 13.45 7.21 -13.18
CA ALA A 303 14.05 6.27 -14.12
C ALA A 303 14.52 6.95 -15.42
N VAL A 304 13.71 7.86 -15.97
CA VAL A 304 14.05 8.60 -17.19
C VAL A 304 15.20 9.59 -16.95
N THR A 305 15.14 10.36 -15.87
CA THR A 305 16.18 11.36 -15.55
C THR A 305 17.51 10.73 -15.15
N SER A 306 17.51 9.47 -14.71
CA SER A 306 18.74 8.69 -14.46
C SER A 306 19.20 7.85 -15.66
N GLY A 307 18.48 7.87 -16.78
CA GLY A 307 18.81 7.09 -17.98
C GLY A 307 18.48 5.59 -17.88
N ALA A 308 17.77 5.15 -16.84
CA ALA A 308 17.39 3.75 -16.63
C ALA A 308 16.16 3.32 -17.45
N TYR A 309 15.37 4.27 -17.96
CA TYR A 309 14.18 4.01 -18.77
C TYR A 309 13.98 5.07 -19.84
N GLN A 310 13.42 4.67 -20.98
CA GLN A 310 12.94 5.56 -22.02
C GLN A 310 11.42 5.41 -22.14
N LEU A 311 10.70 6.53 -22.03
CA LEU A 311 9.24 6.52 -22.18
C LEU A 311 8.84 6.03 -23.58
N ARG A 312 7.71 5.31 -23.65
CA ARG A 312 7.19 4.85 -24.93
C ARG A 312 6.71 6.04 -25.79
N PRO A 313 6.73 5.93 -27.13
CA PRO A 313 6.25 7.00 -28.02
C PRO A 313 4.82 7.46 -27.71
N GLU A 314 3.94 6.57 -27.26
CA GLU A 314 2.53 6.84 -26.92
C GLU A 314 2.35 7.73 -25.68
N ALA A 315 3.41 7.87 -24.88
CA ALA A 315 3.47 8.77 -23.74
C ALA A 315 3.58 10.24 -24.16
N ASN A 316 4.02 10.51 -25.40
CA ASN A 316 4.16 11.86 -25.91
C ASN A 316 2.76 12.51 -26.06
N THR A 317 2.50 13.53 -25.24
CA THR A 317 1.23 14.26 -25.23
C THR A 317 1.16 15.40 -26.24
N LEU A 318 2.26 15.73 -26.94
CA LEU A 318 2.29 16.80 -27.96
C LEU A 318 1.31 16.58 -29.14
N PRO A 319 1.14 15.35 -29.68
CA PRO A 319 0.24 15.11 -30.81
C PRO A 319 -1.24 15.02 -30.40
N LEU A 320 -1.54 14.94 -29.09
CA LEU A 320 -2.91 14.85 -28.59
C LEU A 320 -3.57 16.24 -28.65
N VAL A 321 -3.92 16.65 -29.86
CA VAL A 321 -4.71 17.84 -30.16
C VAL A 321 -5.93 17.86 -29.23
N LYS A 322 -6.12 19.00 -28.56
CA LYS A 322 -7.31 19.36 -27.76
C LYS A 322 -8.55 18.73 -28.38
N LYS A 323 -9.22 17.82 -27.65
CA LYS A 323 -10.60 17.41 -27.98
C LYS A 323 -11.36 18.71 -28.27
N ARG A 324 -11.85 18.88 -29.49
CA ARG A 324 -12.70 20.03 -29.82
C ARG A 324 -13.82 20.03 -28.78
N PRO A 325 -14.11 21.17 -28.13
CA PRO A 325 -15.24 21.24 -27.22
C PRO A 325 -16.48 20.75 -27.98
N PRO A 326 -17.35 19.93 -27.36
CA PRO A 326 -18.52 19.39 -28.03
C PRO A 326 -19.34 20.56 -28.59
N GLY A 327 -19.26 20.73 -29.91
CA GLY A 327 -20.05 21.73 -30.62
C GLY A 327 -21.51 21.31 -30.58
N ARG A 328 -22.40 22.24 -30.23
CA ARG A 328 -23.85 22.04 -30.38
C ARG A 328 -24.12 21.57 -31.81
N PRO A 329 -24.87 20.47 -32.03
CA PRO A 329 -25.25 20.05 -33.37
C PRO A 329 -25.90 21.22 -34.11
N LYS A 330 -25.36 21.59 -35.28
CA LYS A 330 -26.02 22.57 -36.16
C LYS A 330 -27.42 22.05 -36.45
N LYS A 331 -28.46 22.86 -36.21
CA LYS A 331 -29.81 22.59 -36.71
C LYS A 331 -29.69 22.35 -38.22
N MET A 332 -30.15 21.18 -38.69
CA MET A 332 -30.29 20.91 -40.10
C MET A 332 -31.13 22.02 -40.74
N SER A 333 -30.56 22.76 -41.69
CA SER A 333 -31.35 23.59 -42.59
C SER A 333 -32.14 22.66 -43.50
N LYS A 334 -33.45 22.90 -43.63
CA LYS A 334 -34.28 22.19 -44.61
C LYS A 334 -33.61 22.31 -45.99
N ALA A 335 -33.49 21.19 -46.69
CA ALA A 335 -33.05 21.20 -48.08
C ALA A 335 -33.99 22.12 -48.87
N LEU A 336 -33.41 23.02 -49.67
CA LEU A 336 -34.15 23.79 -50.66
C LEU A 336 -34.73 22.78 -51.66
N VAL A 337 -36.04 22.56 -51.58
CA VAL A 337 -36.79 22.04 -52.72
C VAL A 337 -36.92 23.22 -53.67
N ILE A 338 -36.25 23.11 -54.81
CA ILE A 338 -36.43 24.03 -55.94
C ILE A 338 -37.57 23.42 -56.76
N ASP A 339 -38.69 24.14 -56.87
CA ASP A 339 -39.76 23.83 -57.83
C ASP A 339 -39.32 24.14 -59.26
#